data_AF-A0A481SXX9-F1
#
_entry.id   AF-A0A481SXX9-F1
#
_cell.length_a   1.000
_cell.length_b   1.000
_cell.length_c   1.000
_cell.angle_alpha   90.00
_cell.angle_beta   90.00
_cell.angle_gamma   90.00
#
_symmetry.space_group_name_H-M   'P 1'
#
loop_
_entity.id
_entity.type
_entity.pdbx_description
1 polymer ?
#
loop_
_entity_poly.entity_id
_entity_poly.type
_entity_poly.pdbx_seq_one_letter_code
_entity_poly.pdbx_strand_id
1 'polypeptide(L)'
;MSIQWTLVAFFLYVEMAVLIVLLLPFIPAQRWQKLFKSRFLRSIENQISYYFYILLAILVLFLLDAVREMRKYSSEGSEMESTHGHHGAEMQVHMRLFRAQRNFYISGFSLFL
;
A
#
# COMPACT_ATOMS: atom_id res chain seq x y z
N MET A 1 -5.09 -8.51 -11.46
CA MET A 1 -4.98 -8.31 -10.00
C MET A 1 -6.36 -8.00 -9.47
N SER A 2 -6.70 -8.38 -8.24
CA SER A 2 -8.00 -8.01 -7.65
C SER A 2 -8.12 -6.48 -7.57
N ILE A 3 -9.33 -5.95 -7.73
CA ILE A 3 -9.64 -4.52 -7.75
C ILE A 3 -9.17 -3.83 -6.45
N GLN A 4 -9.21 -4.54 -5.32
CA GLN A 4 -8.70 -4.04 -4.04
C GLN A 4 -7.22 -3.64 -4.11
N TRP A 5 -6.37 -4.48 -4.71
CA TRP A 5 -4.92 -4.25 -4.77
C TRP A 5 -4.56 -3.15 -5.76
N THR A 6 -5.34 -2.98 -6.83
CA THR A 6 -5.17 -1.84 -7.75
C THR A 6 -5.54 -0.52 -7.11
N LEU A 7 -6.53 -0.51 -6.20
CA LEU A 7 -6.93 0.70 -5.48
C LEU A 7 -5.84 1.12 -4.48
N VAL A 8 -5.29 0.17 -3.72
CA VAL A 8 -4.15 0.44 -2.81
C VAL A 8 -2.93 0.93 -3.60
N ALA A 9 -2.61 0.30 -4.74
CA ALA A 9 -1.52 0.75 -5.59
C ALA A 9 -1.76 2.16 -6.18
N PHE A 10 -2.99 2.47 -6.59
CA PHE A 10 -3.35 3.80 -7.06
C PHE A 10 -3.15 4.85 -5.97
N PHE A 11 -3.58 4.54 -4.74
CA PHE A 11 -3.37 5.42 -3.59
C PHE A 11 -1.87 5.69 -3.36
N LEU A 12 -1.05 4.65 -3.32
CA LEU A 12 0.41 4.76 -3.21
C LEU A 12 1.03 5.63 -4.32
N TYR A 13 0.58 5.47 -5.55
CA TYR A 13 1.09 6.27 -6.68
C TYR A 13 0.73 7.74 -6.55
N VAL A 14 -0.46 8.06 -6.03
CA VAL A 14 -0.85 9.43 -5.74
C VAL A 14 0.03 10.00 -4.63
N GLU A 15 0.27 9.27 -3.54
CA GLU A 15 1.15 9.70 -2.45
C GLU A 15 2.56 9.99 -2.93
N MET A 16 3.17 9.05 -3.67
CA MET A 16 4.50 9.26 -4.26
C MET A 16 4.53 10.45 -5.20
N ALA A 17 3.52 10.65 -6.05
CA ALA A 17 3.46 11.81 -6.94
C ALA A 17 3.39 13.12 -6.15
N VAL A 18 2.58 13.18 -5.09
CA VAL A 18 2.48 14.35 -4.20
C VAL A 18 3.82 14.62 -3.52
N LEU A 19 4.47 13.59 -2.99
CA LEU A 19 5.79 13.73 -2.35
C LEU A 19 6.86 14.20 -3.34
N ILE A 20 6.90 13.63 -4.56
CA ILE A 20 7.83 14.07 -5.60
C ILE A 20 7.58 15.55 -5.93
N VAL A 21 6.33 15.95 -6.12
CA VAL A 21 5.97 17.36 -6.39
C VAL A 21 6.39 18.27 -5.23
N LEU A 22 6.22 17.84 -3.99
CA LEU A 22 6.60 18.60 -2.80
C LEU A 22 8.12 18.70 -2.62
N LEU A 23 8.86 17.62 -2.95
CA LEU A 23 10.31 17.54 -2.81
C LEU A 23 11.04 18.23 -3.97
N LEU A 24 10.37 18.43 -5.12
CA LEU A 24 10.97 19.10 -6.27
C LEU A 24 11.33 20.56 -5.93
N PRO A 25 12.60 20.96 -6.07
CA PRO A 25 13.07 22.30 -5.73
C PRO A 25 12.58 23.40 -6.68
N PHE A 26 11.70 23.07 -7.64
CA PHE A 26 11.14 24.02 -8.60
C PHE A 26 10.19 25.03 -7.96
N ILE A 27 9.57 24.71 -6.83
CA ILE A 27 8.60 25.59 -6.17
C ILE A 27 9.23 26.18 -4.89
N PRO A 28 9.44 27.50 -4.81
CA PRO A 28 10.00 28.11 -3.62
C PRO A 28 9.06 27.95 -2.41
N ALA A 29 9.64 27.70 -1.23
CA ALA A 29 8.90 27.45 0.01
C ALA A 29 7.83 28.52 0.35
N GLN A 30 8.05 29.77 -0.07
CA GLN A 30 7.08 30.86 0.10
C GLN A 30 5.75 30.62 -0.65
N ARG A 31 5.78 29.96 -1.81
CA ARG A 31 4.55 29.62 -2.57
C ARG A 31 3.78 28.51 -1.87
N TRP A 32 4.47 27.47 -1.40
CA TRP A 32 3.87 26.41 -0.58
C TRP A 32 3.25 26.99 0.70
N GLN A 33 3.96 27.87 1.41
CA GLN A 33 3.44 28.50 2.62
C GLN A 33 2.18 29.34 2.35
N LYS A 34 2.11 30.07 1.23
CA LYS A 34 0.91 30.82 0.83
C LYS A 34 -0.26 29.90 0.47
N LEU A 35 0.01 28.79 -0.22
CA LEU A 35 -1.01 27.77 -0.50
C LEU A 35 -1.53 27.20 0.81
N PHE A 36 -0.67 26.61 1.65
CA PHE A 36 -1.05 25.99 2.93
C PHE A 36 -1.72 26.95 3.93
N LYS A 37 -1.34 28.24 3.96
CA LYS A 37 -2.02 29.26 4.80
C LYS A 37 -3.34 29.78 4.22
N SER A 38 -3.76 29.37 3.03
CA SER A 38 -5.04 29.79 2.46
C SER A 38 -6.21 29.33 3.35
N ARG A 39 -7.23 30.20 3.51
CA ARG A 39 -8.43 29.88 4.31
C ARG A 39 -9.14 28.62 3.83
N PHE A 40 -9.00 28.29 2.54
CA PHE A 40 -9.56 27.10 1.93
C PHE A 40 -8.98 25.80 2.53
N LEU A 41 -7.64 25.67 2.58
CA LEU A 41 -7.00 24.48 3.14
C LEU A 41 -7.26 24.33 4.63
N ARG A 42 -7.29 25.45 5.36
CA ARG A 42 -7.55 25.45 6.81
C ARG A 42 -8.98 24.99 7.18
N SER A 43 -9.95 25.21 6.28
CA SER A 43 -11.31 24.70 6.47
C SER A 43 -11.42 23.21 6.16
N ILE A 44 -10.58 22.71 5.25
CA ILE A 44 -10.56 21.32 4.80
C ILE A 44 -9.80 20.43 5.81
N GLU A 45 -8.78 20.97 6.47
CA GLU A 45 -7.93 20.28 7.46
C GLU A 45 -8.75 19.56 8.54
N ASN A 46 -9.76 20.23 9.12
CA ASN A 46 -10.61 19.63 10.16
C ASN A 46 -11.44 18.44 9.64
N GLN A 47 -11.85 18.44 8.37
CA GLN A 47 -12.60 17.34 7.77
C GLN A 47 -11.67 16.20 7.34
N ILE A 48 -10.50 16.52 6.78
CA ILE A 48 -9.51 15.53 6.33
C ILE A 48 -9.06 14.62 7.47
N SER A 49 -8.85 15.15 8.69
CA SER A 49 -8.39 14.35 9.82
C SER A 49 -9.26 13.13 10.09
N TYR A 50 -10.59 13.27 10.02
CA TYR A 50 -11.51 12.14 10.23
C TYR A 50 -11.40 11.09 9.10
N TYR A 51 -11.40 11.54 7.84
CA TYR A 51 -11.24 10.64 6.69
C TYR A 51 -9.86 9.96 6.68
N PHE A 52 -8.83 10.67 7.14
CA PHE A 52 -7.47 10.15 7.25
C PHE A 52 -7.40 8.99 8.25
N TYR A 53 -8.05 9.10 9.43
CA TYR A 53 -8.09 7.98 10.39
C TYR A 53 -8.83 6.75 9.86
N ILE A 54 -9.95 6.95 9.15
CA ILE A 54 -10.69 5.85 8.52
C ILE A 54 -9.81 5.17 7.46
N LEU A 55 -9.17 5.96 6.60
CA LEU A 55 -8.28 5.48 5.55
C LEU A 55 -7.10 4.71 6.15
N LEU A 56 -6.47 5.24 7.19
CA LEU A 56 -5.39 4.58 7.94
C LEU A 56 -5.84 3.22 8.48
N ALA A 57 -7.03 3.14 9.09
CA ALA A 57 -7.57 1.89 9.60
C ALA A 57 -7.78 0.86 8.47
N ILE A 58 -8.29 1.30 7.30
CA ILE A 58 -8.45 0.43 6.13
C ILE A 58 -7.10 -0.07 5.62
N LEU A 59 -6.08 0.79 5.53
CA LEU A 59 -4.74 0.38 5.10
C LEU A 59 -4.11 -0.62 6.07
N VAL A 60 -4.30 -0.44 7.38
CA VAL A 60 -3.85 -1.42 8.38
C VAL A 60 -4.55 -2.77 8.17
N LEU A 61 -5.85 -2.79 7.90
CA LEU A 61 -6.57 -4.03 7.59
C LEU A 61 -6.01 -4.72 6.34
N PHE A 62 -5.75 -3.97 5.26
CA PHE A 62 -5.12 -4.54 4.05
C PHE A 62 -3.69 -5.02 4.28
N LEU A 63 -2.92 -4.35 5.14
CA LEU A 63 -1.60 -4.81 5.53
C LEU A 63 -1.69 -6.13 6.29
N LEU A 64 -2.60 -6.24 7.26
CA LEU A 64 -2.83 -7.47 8.01
C LEU A 64 -3.32 -8.61 7.11
N ASP A 65 -4.18 -8.32 6.13
CA ASP A 65 -4.63 -9.29 5.13
C ASP A 65 -3.46 -9.77 4.26
N ALA A 66 -2.62 -8.85 3.76
CA ALA A 66 -1.42 -9.19 2.99
C ALA A 66 -0.42 -10.04 3.80
N VAL A 67 -0.23 -9.73 5.09
CA VAL A 67 0.63 -10.52 5.99
C VAL A 67 0.06 -11.93 6.20
N ARG A 68 -1.25 -12.04 6.41
CA ARG A 68 -1.93 -13.34 6.54
C ARG A 68 -1.79 -14.16 5.27
N GLU A 69 -2.04 -13.55 4.11
CA GLU A 69 -1.95 -14.19 2.81
C GLU A 69 -0.50 -14.66 2.50
N MET A 70 0.50 -13.83 2.83
CA MET A 70 1.91 -14.19 2.69
C MET A 70 2.30 -15.37 3.61
N ARG A 71 1.87 -15.35 4.88
CA ARG A 71 2.14 -16.46 5.81
C ARG A 71 1.47 -17.76 5.38
N LYS A 72 0.21 -17.69 4.93
CA LYS A 72 -0.56 -18.85 4.46
C LYS A 72 0.12 -19.54 3.26
N TYR A 73 0.48 -18.77 2.22
CA TYR A 73 1.14 -19.37 1.06
C TYR A 73 2.58 -19.79 1.35
N SER A 74 3.24 -19.19 2.35
CA SER A 74 4.56 -19.63 2.80
C SER A 74 4.50 -20.98 3.52
N SER A 75 3.49 -21.21 4.36
CA SER A 75 3.31 -22.50 5.06
C SER A 75 2.85 -23.61 4.12
N GLU A 76 1.91 -23.30 3.21
CA GLU A 76 1.45 -24.25 2.17
C GLU A 76 2.59 -24.66 1.22
N GLY A 77 3.52 -23.74 0.91
CA GLY A 77 4.71 -24.03 0.12
C GLY A 77 5.64 -25.03 0.79
N SER A 78 5.93 -24.84 2.09
CA SER A 78 6.81 -25.76 2.85
C SER A 78 6.21 -27.15 3.06
N GLU A 79 4.90 -27.26 3.22
CA GLU A 79 4.23 -28.57 3.37
C GLU A 79 4.22 -29.35 2.05
N MET A 80 4.00 -28.68 0.91
CA MET A 80 4.02 -29.33 -0.40
C MET A 80 5.41 -29.79 -0.84
N GLU A 81 6.46 -29.02 -0.52
CA GLU A 81 7.86 -29.36 -0.85
C GLU A 81 8.32 -30.67 -0.16
N SER A 82 7.72 -31.00 0.99
CA SER A 82 7.97 -32.25 1.73
C SER A 82 7.20 -33.46 1.20
N THR A 83 6.18 -33.25 0.37
CA THR A 83 5.36 -34.31 -0.22
C THR A 83 5.69 -34.43 -1.71
N HIS A 84 6.80 -35.10 -2.02
CA HIS A 84 7.25 -35.39 -3.37
C HIS A 84 6.13 -35.95 -4.27
N GLY A 85 5.55 -35.13 -5.15
CA GLY A 85 4.52 -35.66 -6.07
C GLY A 85 3.89 -34.71 -7.09
N HIS A 86 4.05 -33.39 -7.01
CA HIS A 86 3.37 -32.50 -7.95
C HIS A 86 4.11 -31.19 -8.23
N HIS A 87 5.19 -31.26 -9.03
CA HIS A 87 5.96 -30.08 -9.50
C HIS A 87 5.09 -28.95 -10.10
N GLY A 88 3.93 -29.28 -10.69
CA GLY A 88 2.98 -28.29 -11.20
C GLY A 88 2.21 -27.52 -10.11
N ALA A 89 2.00 -28.11 -8.93
CA ALA A 89 1.35 -27.45 -7.80
C ALA A 89 2.33 -26.56 -7.03
N GLU A 90 3.58 -27.02 -6.84
CA GLU A 90 4.66 -26.24 -6.21
C GLU A 90 4.87 -24.91 -6.94
N MET A 91 4.98 -24.95 -8.28
CA MET A 91 5.12 -23.75 -9.11
C MET A 91 3.96 -22.76 -8.94
N GLN A 92 2.72 -23.26 -8.82
CA GLN A 92 1.56 -22.40 -8.60
C GLN A 92 1.55 -21.75 -7.21
N VAL A 93 2.01 -22.46 -6.18
CA VAL A 93 2.13 -21.92 -4.81
C VAL A 93 3.22 -20.83 -4.77
N HIS A 94 4.38 -21.06 -5.38
CA HIS A 94 5.42 -20.03 -5.48
C HIS A 94 4.92 -18.77 -6.21
N MET A 95 4.18 -18.93 -7.31
CA MET A 95 3.58 -17.78 -8.01
C MET A 95 2.59 -16.99 -7.13
N ARG A 96 1.80 -17.68 -6.29
CA ARG A 96 0.87 -17.01 -5.34
C ARG A 96 1.64 -16.32 -4.21
N LEU A 97 2.71 -16.92 -3.72
CA LEU A 97 3.58 -16.32 -2.71
C LEU A 97 4.22 -15.01 -3.22
N PHE A 98 4.77 -14.99 -4.43
CA PHE A 98 5.34 -13.77 -5.02
C PHE A 98 4.28 -12.66 -5.17
N ARG A 99 3.04 -13.04 -5.52
CA ARG A 99 1.93 -12.08 -5.58
C ARG A 99 1.62 -11.51 -4.19
N ALA A 100 1.59 -12.35 -3.16
CA ALA A 100 1.33 -11.93 -1.79
C ALA A 100 2.44 -11.02 -1.24
N GLN A 101 3.71 -11.35 -1.49
CA GLN A 101 4.86 -10.50 -1.12
C GLN A 101 4.75 -9.11 -1.74
N ARG A 102 4.48 -9.03 -3.05
CA ARG A 102 4.32 -7.74 -3.73
C ARG A 102 3.16 -6.93 -3.14
N ASN A 103 2.02 -7.57 -2.85
CA ASN A 103 0.89 -6.89 -2.24
C ASN A 103 1.23 -6.37 -0.84
N PHE A 104 1.97 -7.14 -0.03
CA PHE A 104 2.48 -6.71 1.27
C PHE A 104 3.36 -5.45 1.17
N TYR A 105 4.29 -5.41 0.20
CA TYR A 105 5.12 -4.22 -0.01
C TYR A 105 4.27 -3.01 -0.39
N ILE A 106 3.32 -3.15 -1.32
CA ILE A 106 2.45 -2.03 -1.74
C ILE A 106 1.64 -1.50 -0.55
N SER A 107 1.01 -2.37 0.24
CA SER A 107 0.26 -1.96 1.44
C SER A 107 1.15 -1.30 2.48
N GLY A 108 2.36 -1.84 2.69
CA GLY A 108 3.32 -1.30 3.66
C GLY A 108 3.77 0.10 3.28
N PHE A 109 4.18 0.30 2.02
CA PHE A 109 4.56 1.62 1.54
C PHE A 109 3.38 2.60 1.62
N SER A 110 2.16 2.18 1.24
CA SER A 110 0.97 3.05 1.31
C SER A 110 0.66 3.52 2.74
N LEU A 111 1.04 2.75 3.75
CA LEU A 111 0.71 3.06 5.15
C LEU A 111 1.71 4.05 5.78
N PHE A 112 2.98 4.00 5.37
CA PHE A 112 4.08 4.69 6.06
C PHE A 112 4.70 5.84 5.26
N LEU A 113 4.40 5.94 3.97
CA LEU A 113 4.89 7.01 3.09
C LEU A 113 4.05 8.30 3.27
#